data_AF-A0A1F2KGP3-F1
#
_entry.id   AF-A0A1F2KGP3-F1
#
_cell.length_a   1.000
_cell.length_b   1.000
_cell.length_c   1.000
_cell.angle_alpha   90.00
_cell.angle_beta   90.00
_cell.angle_gamma   90.00
#
_symmetry.space_group_name_H-M   'P 1'
#
loop_
_entity.id
_entity.type
_entity.pdbx_description
1 polymer ?
#
loop_
_entity_poly.entity_id
_entity_poly.type
_entity_poly.pdbx_seq_one_letter_code
_entity_poly.pdbx_strand_id
1 'polypeptide(L)'
;MGKAYETVGNAGVACLRCGIARPTLRKWVKRFKESGIDGLSELSRRSHKIHHRITKEDEQRILELRTNRNLGHRRIVSEMKRLYGVSISTATVHKILKRIINSI
;
A
#
# COMPACT_ATOMS: atom_id res chain seq x y z
N MET A 1 -25.09 -4.33 -9.94
CA MET A 1 -25.57 -4.38 -8.54
C MET A 1 -26.05 -3.00 -8.04
N GLY A 2 -26.70 -2.18 -8.89
CA GLY A 2 -27.16 -0.83 -8.50
C GLY A 2 -28.64 -0.75 -8.08
N LYS A 3 -29.47 -1.74 -8.41
CA LYS A 3 -30.95 -1.65 -8.27
C LYS A 3 -31.52 -2.17 -6.95
N ALA A 4 -30.73 -2.75 -6.05
CA ALA A 4 -31.25 -3.41 -4.85
C ALA A 4 -31.40 -2.49 -3.63
N TYR A 5 -30.75 -1.32 -3.63
CA TYR A 5 -30.68 -0.46 -2.44
C TYR A 5 -31.79 0.59 -2.37
N GLU A 6 -32.18 1.15 -3.51
CA GLU A 6 -33.25 2.17 -3.56
C GLU A 6 -34.63 1.61 -3.23
N THR A 7 -34.85 0.31 -3.42
CA THR A 7 -36.19 -0.30 -3.25
C THR A 7 -36.52 -0.67 -1.81
N VAL A 8 -35.54 -0.79 -0.91
CA VAL A 8 -35.74 -1.55 0.33
C VAL A 8 -35.83 -0.69 1.57
N GLY A 9 -35.19 0.49 1.63
CA GLY A 9 -35.23 1.39 2.80
C GLY A 9 -34.77 0.75 4.14
N ASN A 10 -34.38 -0.52 4.12
CA ASN A 10 -34.18 -1.36 5.29
C ASN A 10 -32.91 -2.20 5.10
N ALA A 11 -31.86 -1.80 5.80
CA ALA A 11 -30.56 -2.46 5.79
C ALA A 11 -30.62 -3.94 6.21
N GLY A 12 -31.64 -4.36 6.97
CA GLY A 12 -31.80 -5.76 7.39
C GLY A 12 -32.11 -6.71 6.23
N VAL A 13 -33.00 -6.32 5.32
CA VAL A 13 -33.44 -7.14 4.18
C VAL A 13 -32.35 -7.23 3.11
N ALA A 14 -31.59 -6.15 2.91
CA ALA A 14 -30.41 -6.15 2.02
C ALA A 14 -29.27 -7.06 2.54
N CYS A 15 -29.05 -7.14 3.87
CA CYS A 15 -28.08 -8.08 4.45
C CYS A 15 -28.46 -9.54 4.17
N LEU A 16 -29.74 -9.90 4.36
CA LEU A 16 -30.22 -11.28 4.27
C LEU A 16 -30.20 -11.78 2.82
N ARG A 17 -30.61 -10.95 1.86
CA ARG A 17 -30.60 -11.30 0.43
C ARG A 17 -29.20 -11.41 -0.17
N CYS A 18 -28.22 -10.68 0.36
CA CYS A 18 -26.86 -10.66 -0.20
C CYS A 18 -25.85 -11.50 0.59
N GLY A 19 -26.22 -12.08 1.74
CA GLY A 19 -25.30 -12.83 2.61
C GLY A 19 -24.21 -11.97 3.24
N ILE A 20 -24.43 -10.66 3.38
CA ILE A 20 -23.43 -9.70 3.85
C ILE A 20 -23.68 -9.37 5.31
N ALA A 21 -22.62 -9.33 6.12
CA ALA A 21 -22.71 -8.92 7.51
C ALA A 21 -23.18 -7.45 7.65
N ARG A 22 -24.07 -7.19 8.62
CA ARG A 22 -24.56 -5.85 8.99
C ARG A 22 -23.48 -4.74 9.08
N PRO A 23 -22.29 -4.95 9.69
CA PRO A 23 -21.25 -3.92 9.71
C PRO A 23 -20.69 -3.58 8.32
N THR A 24 -20.56 -4.56 7.44
CA THR A 24 -20.14 -4.35 6.05
C THR A 24 -21.17 -3.50 5.31
N LEU A 25 -22.45 -3.81 5.51
CA LEU A 25 -23.52 -3.04 4.89
C LEU A 25 -23.54 -1.57 5.32
N ARG A 26 -23.42 -1.29 6.63
CA ARG A 26 -23.36 0.09 7.14
C ARG A 26 -22.20 0.88 6.53
N LYS A 27 -21.05 0.24 6.38
CA LYS A 27 -19.86 0.84 5.75
C LYS A 27 -20.11 1.18 4.28
N TRP A 28 -20.77 0.29 3.53
CA TRP A 28 -21.12 0.52 2.12
C TRP A 28 -22.14 1.65 1.96
N VAL A 29 -23.15 1.72 2.82
CA VAL A 29 -24.14 2.82 2.82
C VAL A 29 -23.47 4.17 3.09
N LYS A 30 -22.60 4.23 4.09
CA LYS A 30 -21.87 5.47 4.41
C LYS A 30 -21.06 5.93 3.20
N ARG A 31 -20.33 5.02 2.55
CA ARG A 31 -19.53 5.34 1.35
C ARG A 31 -20.38 5.73 0.14
N PHE A 32 -21.53 5.09 -0.06
CA PHE A 32 -22.46 5.47 -1.11
C PHE A 32 -23.01 6.88 -0.91
N LYS A 33 -23.31 7.27 0.34
CA LYS A 33 -23.72 8.65 0.65
C LYS A 33 -22.61 9.68 0.43
N GLU A 34 -21.34 9.30 0.69
CA GLU A 34 -20.19 10.20 0.58
C GLU A 34 -19.65 10.33 -0.86
N SER A 35 -19.71 9.27 -1.67
CA SER A 35 -19.04 9.22 -2.99
C SER A 35 -19.84 8.47 -4.06
N GLY A 36 -21.13 8.24 -3.84
CA GLY A 36 -21.99 7.58 -4.82
C GLY A 36 -21.53 6.16 -5.18
N ILE A 37 -21.63 5.82 -6.47
CA ILE A 37 -21.24 4.51 -6.99
C ILE A 37 -19.72 4.29 -6.87
N ASP A 38 -18.91 5.34 -7.03
CA ASP A 38 -17.45 5.28 -6.86
C ASP A 38 -17.02 4.89 -5.44
N GLY A 39 -17.83 5.23 -4.43
CA GLY A 39 -17.61 4.82 -3.04
C GLY A 39 -17.72 3.31 -2.79
N LEU A 40 -18.31 2.57 -3.73
CA LEU A 40 -18.43 1.10 -3.69
C LEU A 40 -17.23 0.39 -4.33
N SER A 41 -16.31 1.14 -4.93
CA SER A 41 -15.06 0.59 -5.48
C SER A 41 -14.13 0.05 -4.39
N GLU A 42 -13.24 -0.85 -4.77
CA GLU A 42 -12.25 -1.41 -3.85
C GLU A 42 -11.24 -0.34 -3.44
N LEU A 43 -11.42 0.22 -2.26
CA LEU A 43 -10.42 1.10 -1.65
C LEU A 43 -9.21 0.29 -1.21
N SER A 44 -8.02 0.85 -1.47
CA SER A 44 -6.75 0.28 -1.04
C SER A 44 -6.77 0.01 0.47
N ARG A 45 -6.46 -1.23 0.85
CA ARG A 45 -6.33 -1.68 2.25
C ARG A 45 -4.95 -1.35 2.83
N ARG A 46 -4.09 -0.69 2.06
CA ARG A 46 -2.72 -0.38 2.47
C ARG A 46 -2.73 0.62 3.62
N SER A 47 -1.88 0.39 4.63
CA SER A 47 -1.67 1.37 5.69
C SER A 47 -1.26 2.73 5.10
N HIS A 48 -2.00 3.77 5.45
CA HIS A 48 -1.69 5.15 5.05
C HIS A 48 -0.43 5.68 5.73
N LYS A 49 -0.02 5.07 6.86
CA LYS A 49 1.17 5.46 7.63
C LYS A 49 2.26 4.40 7.45
N ILE A 50 3.36 4.82 6.83
CA ILE A 50 4.60 4.05 6.71
C ILE A 50 5.65 4.83 7.52
N HIS A 51 6.06 4.30 8.67
CA HIS A 51 6.97 4.99 9.60
C HIS A 51 8.41 5.12 9.07
N HIS A 52 8.84 4.19 8.21
CA HIS A 52 10.14 4.23 7.55
C HIS A 52 9.93 4.44 6.04
N ARG A 53 9.43 5.63 5.68
CA ARG A 53 9.32 5.99 4.27
C ARG A 53 10.73 6.22 3.74
N ILE A 54 11.24 5.23 3.04
CA ILE A 54 12.44 5.37 2.23
C ILE A 54 12.06 6.30 1.08
N THR A 55 12.84 7.36 0.91
CA THR A 55 12.54 8.32 -0.15
C THR A 55 13.04 7.79 -1.48
N LYS A 56 12.57 8.37 -2.59
CA LYS A 56 13.03 7.95 -3.92
C LYS A 56 14.53 8.21 -4.11
N GLU A 57 15.03 9.26 -3.46
CA GLU A 57 16.45 9.62 -3.48
C GLU A 57 17.30 8.55 -2.80
N ASP A 58 16.83 7.96 -1.70
CA ASP A 58 17.54 6.86 -1.03
C ASP A 58 17.56 5.58 -1.90
N GLU A 59 16.47 5.29 -2.60
CA GLU A 59 16.43 4.17 -3.56
C GLU A 59 17.42 4.39 -4.71
N GLN A 60 17.52 5.62 -5.22
CA GLN A 60 18.46 5.97 -6.28
C GLN A 60 19.92 5.85 -5.82
N ARG A 61 20.25 6.31 -4.61
CA ARG A 61 21.59 6.14 -4.01
C ARG A 61 21.95 4.66 -3.86
N ILE A 62 21.00 3.83 -3.41
CA ILE A 62 21.19 2.37 -3.30
C ILE A 62 21.49 1.76 -4.69
N LEU A 63 20.76 2.19 -5.72
CA LEU A 63 20.96 1.74 -7.09
C LEU A 63 22.32 2.18 -7.63
N GLU A 64 22.71 3.44 -7.45
CA GLU A 64 24.01 3.96 -7.87
C GLU A 64 25.17 3.20 -7.23
N LEU A 65 25.09 2.93 -5.91
CA LEU A 65 26.08 2.12 -5.19
C LEU A 65 26.15 0.68 -5.70
N ARG A 66 25.02 0.12 -6.13
CA ARG A 66 24.96 -1.22 -6.73
C ARG A 66 25.58 -1.22 -8.13
N THR A 67 25.27 -0.23 -8.96
CA THR A 67 25.72 -0.17 -10.37
C THR A 67 27.20 0.20 -10.48
N ASN A 68 27.66 1.24 -9.76
CA ASN A 68 29.04 1.71 -9.89
C ASN A 68 30.08 0.76 -9.25
N ARG A 69 29.72 0.12 -8.13
CA ARG A 69 30.69 -0.58 -7.28
C ARG A 69 30.39 -2.08 -7.12
N ASN A 70 29.31 -2.58 -7.73
CA ASN A 70 28.80 -3.95 -7.62
C ASN A 70 28.76 -4.49 -6.17
N LEU A 71 28.47 -3.60 -5.21
CA LEU A 71 28.54 -3.94 -3.79
C LEU A 71 27.38 -4.84 -3.38
N GLY A 72 27.67 -5.79 -2.49
CA GLY A 72 26.63 -6.57 -1.82
C GLY A 72 25.79 -5.71 -0.86
N HIS A 73 24.54 -6.12 -0.63
CA HIS A 73 23.55 -5.40 0.20
C HIS A 73 24.06 -5.01 1.61
N ARG A 74 24.90 -5.83 2.25
CA ARG A 74 25.52 -5.47 3.55
C ARG A 74 26.45 -4.27 3.44
N ARG A 75 27.23 -4.20 2.36
CA ARG A 75 28.21 -3.13 2.14
C ARG A 75 27.53 -1.84 1.70
N ILE A 76 26.43 -1.94 0.94
CA ILE A 76 25.57 -0.80 0.62
C ILE A 76 25.01 -0.16 1.90
N VAL A 77 24.56 -0.94 2.89
CA VAL A 77 24.11 -0.37 4.18
C VAL A 77 25.22 0.41 4.87
N SER A 78 26.44 -0.14 4.91
CA SER A 78 27.59 0.54 5.52
C SER A 78 27.94 1.84 4.80
N GLU A 79 27.90 1.84 3.46
CA GLU A 79 28.17 3.03 2.66
C GLU A 79 27.04 4.06 2.76
N MET A 80 25.78 3.62 2.83
CA MET A 80 24.64 4.52 3.07
C MET A 80 24.78 5.25 4.40
N LYS A 81 25.23 4.54 5.44
CA LYS A 81 25.52 5.14 6.75
C LYS A 81 26.74 6.08 6.68
N ARG A 82 27.80 5.70 5.96
CA ARG A 82 29.06 6.44 5.88
C ARG A 82 28.97 7.72 5.05
N LEU A 83 28.31 7.65 3.89
CA LEU A 83 28.24 8.76 2.92
C LEU A 83 27.06 9.69 3.18
N TYR A 84 25.92 9.14 3.60
CA TYR A 84 24.67 9.90 3.70
C TYR A 84 24.12 9.96 5.13
N GLY A 85 24.74 9.29 6.11
CA GLY A 85 24.26 9.26 7.50
C GLY A 85 22.94 8.50 7.69
N VAL A 86 22.45 7.80 6.66
CA VAL A 86 21.15 7.13 6.70
C VAL A 86 21.31 5.70 7.19
N SER A 87 20.66 5.37 8.31
CA SER A 87 20.64 4.02 8.86
C SER A 87 19.47 3.22 8.28
N ILE A 88 19.77 2.32 7.34
CA ILE A 88 18.79 1.45 6.69
C ILE A 88 19.09 0.00 7.05
N SER A 89 18.07 -0.81 7.31
CA SER A 89 18.27 -2.25 7.56
C SER A 89 18.74 -2.97 6.29
N THR A 90 19.56 -4.01 6.46
CA THR A 90 20.02 -4.88 5.37
C THR A 90 18.85 -5.55 4.65
N ALA A 91 17.82 -5.97 5.37
CA ALA A 91 16.61 -6.55 4.81
C ALA A 91 15.84 -5.54 3.92
N THR A 92 15.82 -4.28 4.33
CA THR A 92 15.19 -3.19 3.57
C THR A 92 15.94 -2.94 2.26
N VAL A 93 17.26 -2.82 2.29
CA VAL A 93 18.09 -2.69 1.08
C VAL A 93 17.90 -3.88 0.15
N HIS A 94 17.87 -5.10 0.69
CA HIS A 94 17.62 -6.30 -0.11
C HIS A 94 16.24 -6.28 -0.78
N LYS A 95 15.17 -5.89 -0.06
CA LYS A 95 13.81 -5.75 -0.64
C LYS A 95 13.77 -4.70 -1.75
N ILE A 96 14.43 -3.56 -1.57
CA ILE A 96 14.52 -2.51 -2.59
C ILE A 96 15.23 -3.02 -3.83
N LEU A 97 16.42 -3.61 -3.67
CA LEU A 97 17.18 -4.17 -4.79
C LEU A 97 16.37 -5.24 -5.53
N LYS A 98 15.70 -6.15 -4.80
CA LYS A 98 14.83 -7.16 -5.40
C LYS A 98 13.67 -6.51 -6.17
N ARG A 99 13.05 -5.45 -5.62
CA ARG A 99 11.95 -4.74 -6.30
C ARG A 99 12.42 -4.07 -7.59
N ILE A 100 13.59 -3.42 -7.57
CA ILE A 100 14.14 -2.73 -8.75
C ILE A 100 14.56 -3.74 -9.82
N ILE A 101 15.28 -4.80 -9.44
CA ILE A 101 15.77 -5.82 -10.39
C ILE A 101 14.62 -6.60 -11.04
N ASN A 102 13.53 -6.92 -10.32
CA ASN A 102 12.38 -7.60 -10.93
C ASN A 102 11.45 -6.66 -11.72
N SER A 103 11.74 -5.36 -11.77
CA SER A 103 10.94 -4.37 -12.49
C SER A 103 11.64 -3.83 -13.75
N ILE A 104 12.86 -4.30 -14.03
CA ILE A 104 13.65 -4.02 -15.25
C ILE A 104 13.60 -5.27 -16.11
#